data_AF-A0A9X4M3Z4-F1
#
_entry.id   AF-A0A9X4M3Z4-F1
#
_cell.length_a   1.000
_cell.length_b   1.000
_cell.length_c   1.000
_cell.angle_alpha   90.00
_cell.angle_beta   90.00
_cell.angle_gamma   90.00
#
_symmetry.space_group_name_H-M   'P 1'
#
loop_
_entity.id
_entity.type
_entity.pdbx_description
1 polymer ?
#
loop_
_entity_poly.entity_id
_entity_poly.type
_entity_poly.pdbx_seq_one_letter_code
_entity_poly.pdbx_strand_id
1 'polypeptide(L)'
;MTFRDFPQTPLSLRYLLLELLVKLFTIGIFSVEEGLKAWFELILVTTAICASGYLLWWQVPLLLIVVILSPIAAGMFSLLAPVYMNSENFTANNQFASTIQFISEYNLKEILRLSGDDLEQRLKQIHEVQKIFNENPKLVEQISKLQLALDNINQTHDIAVTKVTHNNKIKERKRYEEAEFKRKEWEDYQESLKKAAELKARQEKWLNEQRRKAQFTGGCPPYNKKCRDGYPIKVTIDKKEDGFDGIIWKPSDTEYEGIEPKWCYESVEEAEKEHGKYKFRRPKNSRGKPRK
;
A
#
# COMPACT_ATOMS: atom_id res chain seq x y z
N MET A 1 5.67 11.23 -5.38
CA MET A 1 6.00 9.79 -5.34
C MET A 1 5.03 9.13 -4.37
N THR A 2 4.07 8.41 -4.91
CA THR A 2 3.02 7.70 -4.17
C THR A 2 3.56 6.36 -3.66
N PHE A 3 3.10 5.92 -2.50
CA PHE A 3 3.50 4.68 -1.79
C PHE A 3 3.15 3.36 -2.53
N ARG A 4 2.81 3.42 -3.83
CA ARG A 4 2.28 2.30 -4.62
C ARG A 4 3.32 1.53 -5.44
N ASP A 5 4.55 2.03 -5.54
CA ASP A 5 5.60 1.41 -6.37
C ASP A 5 6.67 0.70 -5.53
N PHE A 6 6.28 0.00 -4.47
CA PHE A 6 7.20 -0.93 -3.82
C PHE A 6 7.24 -2.23 -4.63
N PRO A 7 8.40 -2.62 -5.18
CA PRO A 7 8.53 -3.88 -5.88
C PRO A 7 8.12 -5.01 -4.93
N GLN A 8 7.27 -5.92 -5.40
CA GLN A 8 6.93 -7.14 -4.68
C GLN A 8 8.22 -7.94 -4.50
N THR A 9 8.86 -7.78 -3.34
CA THR A 9 10.06 -8.54 -2.96
C THR A 9 9.70 -10.02 -3.00
N PRO A 10 10.44 -10.87 -3.75
CA PRO A 10 10.14 -12.28 -3.86
C PRO A 10 10.10 -12.95 -2.48
N LEU A 11 9.21 -13.93 -2.31
CA LEU A 11 8.98 -14.60 -1.01
C LEU A 11 10.27 -15.16 -0.39
N SER A 12 11.21 -15.59 -1.23
CA SER A 12 12.55 -16.06 -0.84
C SER A 12 13.38 -14.99 -0.12
N LEU A 13 13.24 -13.72 -0.50
CA LEU A 13 13.98 -12.59 0.07
C LEU A 13 13.45 -12.23 1.47
N ARG A 14 12.15 -12.44 1.72
CA ARG A 14 11.55 -12.26 3.05
C ARG A 14 12.00 -13.33 4.03
N TYR A 15 12.13 -14.57 3.56
CA TYR A 15 12.63 -15.67 4.38
C TYR A 15 14.10 -15.47 4.76
N LEU A 16 14.95 -15.08 3.81
CA LEU A 16 16.35 -14.73 4.06
C LEU A 16 16.49 -13.57 5.05
N LEU A 17 15.64 -12.54 4.95
CA LEU A 17 15.67 -11.40 5.86
C LEU A 17 15.22 -11.78 7.28
N LEU A 18 14.21 -12.65 7.41
CA LEU A 18 13.78 -13.18 8.70
C LEU A 18 14.88 -14.04 9.35
N GLU A 19 15.52 -14.92 8.58
CA GLU A 19 16.63 -15.75 9.07
C GLU A 19 17.83 -14.90 9.52
N LEU A 20 18.13 -13.84 8.76
CA LEU A 20 19.16 -12.85 9.10
C LEU A 20 18.83 -12.11 10.41
N LEU A 21 17.57 -11.69 10.58
CA LEU A 21 17.12 -11.00 11.80
C LEU A 21 17.18 -11.92 13.02
N VAL A 22 16.80 -13.20 12.87
CA VAL A 22 16.93 -14.20 13.93
C VAL A 22 18.40 -14.42 14.30
N LYS A 23 19.30 -14.50 13.32
CA LYS A 23 20.75 -14.62 13.56
C LYS A 23 21.34 -13.37 14.21
N LEU A 24 20.92 -12.17 13.81
CA LEU A 24 21.34 -10.92 14.45
C LEU A 24 20.82 -10.80 15.88
N PHE A 25 19.60 -11.28 16.14
CA PHE A 25 19.01 -11.32 17.47
C PHE A 25 19.75 -12.29 18.40
N THR A 26 20.09 -13.50 17.91
CA THR A 26 20.90 -14.44 18.70
C THR A 26 22.30 -13.90 18.96
N ILE A 27 22.96 -13.30 17.96
CA ILE A 27 24.28 -12.65 18.14
C ILE A 27 24.18 -11.49 19.14
N GLY A 28 23.10 -10.69 19.09
CA GLY A 28 22.87 -9.60 20.04
C GLY A 28 22.68 -10.08 21.48
N ILE A 29 22.00 -11.22 21.68
CA ILE A 29 21.86 -11.86 23.00
C ILE A 29 23.22 -12.35 23.51
N PHE A 30 24.00 -13.05 22.67
CA PHE A 30 25.34 -13.51 23.05
C PHE A 30 26.35 -12.36 23.21
N SER A 31 26.12 -11.20 22.58
CA SER A 31 26.99 -10.03 22.71
C SER A 31 26.99 -9.41 24.11
N VAL A 32 25.98 -9.70 24.92
CA VAL A 32 25.93 -9.25 26.32
C VAL A 32 26.88 -10.07 27.20
N GLU A 33 27.14 -11.33 26.84
CA GLU A 33 28.01 -12.23 27.61
C GLU A 33 29.49 -12.19 27.15
N GLU A 34 29.74 -12.00 25.85
CA GLU A 34 31.11 -12.05 25.27
C GLU A 34 31.83 -10.69 25.19
N GLY A 35 31.17 -9.59 25.58
CA GLY A 35 31.79 -8.27 25.70
C GLY A 35 32.10 -7.56 24.36
N LEU A 36 33.09 -6.65 24.36
CA LEU A 36 33.43 -5.72 23.26
C LEU A 36 33.63 -6.39 21.89
N LYS A 37 34.07 -7.65 21.87
CA LYS A 37 34.33 -8.39 20.63
C LYS A 37 33.04 -8.64 19.84
N ALA A 38 31.98 -9.06 20.52
CA ALA A 38 30.71 -9.38 19.89
C ALA A 38 29.97 -8.12 19.38
N TRP A 39 30.15 -6.99 20.07
CA TRP A 39 29.72 -5.68 19.56
C TRP A 39 30.42 -5.29 18.26
N PHE A 40 31.71 -5.57 18.14
CA PHE A 40 32.46 -5.30 16.91
C PHE A 40 32.00 -6.17 15.74
N GLU A 41 31.75 -7.46 16.00
CA GLU A 41 31.19 -8.39 15.01
C GLU A 41 29.78 -7.96 14.55
N LEU A 42 28.92 -7.51 15.47
CA LEU A 42 27.60 -6.98 15.15
C LEU A 42 27.66 -5.72 14.27
N ILE A 43 28.57 -4.79 14.57
CA ILE A 43 28.78 -3.58 13.77
C ILE A 43 29.30 -3.95 12.37
N LEU A 44 30.24 -4.89 12.26
CA LEU A 44 30.77 -5.35 10.98
C LEU A 44 29.69 -5.99 10.10
N VAL A 45 28.86 -6.86 10.67
CA VAL A 45 27.75 -7.52 9.95
C VAL A 45 26.73 -6.48 9.49
N THR A 46 26.34 -5.54 10.37
CA THR A 46 25.40 -4.48 10.03
C THR A 46 25.93 -3.57 8.92
N THR A 47 27.24 -3.25 8.98
CA THR A 47 27.92 -2.45 7.96
C THR A 47 27.98 -3.18 6.61
N ALA A 48 28.27 -4.49 6.61
CA ALA A 48 28.28 -5.31 5.40
C ALA A 48 26.88 -5.42 4.74
N ILE A 49 25.82 -5.52 5.55
CA ILE A 49 24.43 -5.54 5.07
C ILE A 49 24.04 -4.18 4.48
N CYS A 50 24.51 -3.07 5.08
CA CYS A 50 24.27 -1.74 4.54
C CYS A 50 25.04 -1.51 3.22
N ALA A 51 26.31 -1.94 3.15
CA ALA A 51 27.14 -1.83 1.96
C ALA A 51 26.62 -2.66 0.77
N SER A 52 25.95 -3.79 1.05
CA SER A 52 25.32 -4.64 0.03
C SER A 52 23.94 -4.14 -0.45
N GLY A 53 23.48 -2.98 0.05
CA GLY A 53 22.26 -2.32 -0.43
C GLY A 53 20.96 -2.96 0.06
N TYR A 54 21.02 -3.96 0.95
CA TYR A 54 19.85 -4.61 1.52
C TYR A 54 19.15 -3.76 2.59
N LEU A 55 19.86 -2.78 3.16
CA LEU A 55 19.35 -1.92 4.22
C LEU A 55 19.66 -0.46 3.92
N LEU A 56 18.63 0.39 3.94
CA LEU A 56 18.79 1.83 3.70
C LEU A 56 19.50 2.45 4.91
N TRP A 57 20.42 3.38 4.69
CA TRP A 57 21.22 4.03 5.75
C TRP A 57 20.38 4.59 6.91
N TRP A 58 19.18 5.09 6.64
CA TRP A 58 18.28 5.63 7.67
C TRP A 58 17.65 4.55 8.58
N GLN A 59 17.69 3.27 8.19
CA GLN A 59 17.16 2.15 8.96
C GLN A 59 18.18 1.60 9.96
N VAL A 60 19.47 1.93 9.81
CA VAL A 60 20.56 1.45 10.68
C VAL A 60 20.39 1.91 12.14
N PRO A 61 20.06 3.20 12.44
CA PRO A 61 19.86 3.63 13.82
C PRO A 61 18.68 2.92 14.51
N LEU A 62 17.59 2.66 13.77
CA LEU A 62 16.43 1.93 14.31
C LEU A 62 16.78 0.49 14.65
N LEU A 63 17.55 -0.17 13.80
CA LEU A 63 17.98 -1.55 14.01
C LEU A 63 18.90 -1.65 15.24
N LEU A 64 19.84 -0.71 15.41
CA LEU A 64 20.68 -0.64 16.60
C LEU A 64 19.88 -0.42 17.88
N ILE A 65 18.86 0.46 17.86
CA ILE A 65 17.98 0.68 19.02
C ILE A 65 17.25 -0.62 19.41
N VAL A 66 16.70 -1.36 18.45
CA VAL A 66 16.01 -2.63 18.72
C VAL A 66 16.96 -3.68 19.30
N VAL A 67 18.17 -3.78 18.76
CA VAL A 67 19.20 -4.72 19.24
C VAL A 67 19.68 -4.36 20.64
N ILE A 68 19.76 -3.07 21.01
CA ILE A 68 20.14 -2.64 22.37
C ILE A 68 18.99 -2.82 23.37
N LEU A 69 17.77 -2.47 22.98
CA LEU A 69 16.62 -2.50 23.90
C LEU A 69 16.14 -3.91 24.21
N SER A 70 16.31 -4.86 23.28
CA SER A 70 15.82 -6.23 23.45
C SER A 70 16.54 -6.99 24.59
N PRO A 71 17.87 -6.97 24.71
CA PRO A 71 18.58 -7.55 25.85
C PRO A 71 18.31 -6.82 27.17
N ILE A 72 18.15 -5.49 27.15
CA ILE A 72 17.77 -4.72 28.35
C ILE A 72 16.38 -5.16 28.84
N ALA A 73 15.42 -5.31 27.93
CA ALA A 73 14.08 -5.78 28.27
C ALA A 73 14.10 -7.23 28.81
N ALA A 74 14.90 -8.11 28.20
CA ALA A 74 15.08 -9.48 28.68
C ALA A 74 15.71 -9.53 30.08
N GLY A 75 16.78 -8.75 30.32
CA GLY A 75 17.43 -8.65 31.62
C GLY A 75 16.51 -8.08 32.71
N MET A 76 15.73 -7.05 32.36
CA MET A 76 14.72 -6.48 33.26
C MET A 76 13.61 -7.50 33.59
N PHE A 77 13.20 -8.32 32.62
CA PHE A 77 12.23 -9.39 32.86
C PHE A 77 12.78 -10.45 33.82
N SER A 78 14.05 -10.85 33.69
CA SER A 78 14.70 -11.79 34.62
C SER A 78 14.89 -11.23 36.03
N LEU A 79 15.09 -9.91 36.18
CA LEU A 79 15.19 -9.24 37.47
C LEU A 79 13.83 -9.01 38.13
N LEU A 80 12.79 -8.77 37.34
CA LEU A 80 11.44 -8.52 37.82
C LEU A 80 10.64 -9.81 38.01
N ALA A 81 10.95 -10.89 37.28
CA ALA A 81 10.25 -12.17 37.39
C ALA A 81 10.21 -12.71 38.83
N PRO A 82 11.30 -12.70 39.63
CA PRO A 82 11.23 -13.09 41.03
C PRO A 82 10.31 -12.17 41.84
N VAL A 83 10.31 -10.84 41.62
CA VAL A 83 9.49 -9.90 42.38
C VAL A 83 8.00 -10.06 42.07
N TYR A 84 7.65 -10.40 40.82
CA TYR A 84 6.26 -10.64 40.42
C TYR A 84 5.78 -12.08 40.67
N MET A 85 6.67 -13.07 40.68
CA MET A 85 6.34 -14.48 40.92
C MET A 85 6.43 -14.89 42.39
N ASN A 86 7.23 -14.19 43.20
CA ASN A 86 7.39 -14.46 44.63
C ASN A 86 6.34 -13.69 45.46
N SER A 87 5.08 -13.69 44.99
CA SER A 87 3.98 -13.37 45.88
C SER A 87 3.79 -14.57 46.81
N GLU A 88 3.85 -14.35 48.13
CA GLU A 88 3.73 -15.36 49.19
C GLU A 88 2.47 -16.24 49.10
N ASN A 89 1.57 -15.96 48.15
CA ASN A 89 0.35 -16.69 47.88
C ASN A 89 0.48 -17.84 46.87
N PHE A 90 1.61 -18.03 46.18
CA PHE A 90 1.68 -19.04 45.10
C PHE A 90 1.72 -20.49 45.63
N THR A 91 2.39 -20.75 46.74
CA THR A 91 2.41 -22.07 47.40
C THR A 91 1.07 -22.40 48.04
N ALA A 92 0.42 -21.42 48.69
CA ALA A 92 -0.94 -21.56 49.22
C ALA A 92 -1.96 -21.76 48.09
N ASN A 93 -1.84 -21.04 46.98
CA ASN A 93 -2.73 -21.18 45.82
C ASN A 93 -2.53 -22.50 45.07
N ASN A 94 -1.33 -23.09 45.03
CA ASN A 94 -1.13 -24.41 44.42
C ASN A 94 -1.74 -25.55 45.26
N GLN A 95 -1.61 -25.49 46.60
CA GLN A 95 -2.32 -26.41 47.51
C GLN A 95 -3.84 -26.23 47.41
N PHE A 96 -4.30 -25.00 47.22
CA PHE A 96 -5.72 -24.68 47.10
C PHE A 96 -6.31 -25.10 45.74
N ALA A 97 -5.59 -24.87 44.65
CA ALA A 97 -5.97 -25.31 43.31
C ALA A 97 -6.08 -26.85 43.24
N SER A 98 -5.14 -27.58 43.84
CA SER A 98 -5.25 -29.05 43.92
C SER A 98 -6.44 -29.52 44.77
N THR A 99 -6.78 -28.79 45.84
CA THR A 99 -7.92 -29.12 46.72
C THR A 99 -9.27 -28.81 46.06
N ILE A 100 -9.38 -27.70 45.32
CA ILE A 100 -10.59 -27.36 44.55
C ILE A 100 -10.75 -28.29 43.34
N GLN A 101 -9.65 -28.65 42.67
CA GLN A 101 -9.70 -29.60 41.56
C GLN A 101 -10.15 -30.99 42.02
N PHE A 102 -9.79 -31.39 43.26
CA PHE A 102 -10.34 -32.58 43.93
C PHE A 102 -11.86 -32.48 44.21
N ILE A 103 -12.45 -31.28 44.32
CA ILE A 103 -13.89 -31.10 44.57
C ILE A 103 -14.68 -30.88 43.25
N SER A 104 -14.00 -30.76 42.12
CA SER A 104 -14.63 -30.55 40.80
C SER A 104 -15.66 -31.62 40.44
N GLU A 105 -16.58 -31.28 39.53
CA GLU A 105 -17.77 -32.05 39.10
C GLU A 105 -17.54 -33.54 38.82
N TYR A 106 -16.32 -33.97 38.53
CA TYR A 106 -15.95 -35.36 38.32
C TYR A 106 -16.13 -36.21 39.60
N ASN A 107 -15.81 -35.68 40.78
CA ASN A 107 -15.97 -36.37 42.06
C ASN A 107 -17.42 -36.34 42.59
N LEU A 108 -18.21 -35.33 42.24
CA LEU A 108 -19.62 -35.23 42.64
C LEU A 108 -20.50 -36.32 41.99
N LYS A 109 -20.20 -36.72 40.75
CA LYS A 109 -20.86 -37.86 40.08
C LYS A 109 -20.44 -39.22 40.65
N GLU A 110 -19.27 -39.29 41.27
CA GLU A 110 -18.72 -40.52 41.85
C GLU A 110 -19.27 -40.78 43.27
N ILE A 111 -19.60 -39.74 44.03
CA ILE A 111 -20.26 -39.84 45.36
C ILE A 111 -21.59 -40.63 45.28
N LEU A 112 -22.35 -40.47 44.21
CA LEU A 112 -23.60 -41.20 43.98
C LEU A 112 -23.38 -42.72 43.73
N ARG A 113 -22.14 -43.16 43.50
CA ARG A 113 -21.76 -44.55 43.22
C ARG A 113 -21.03 -45.23 44.39
N LEU A 114 -20.68 -44.49 45.44
CA LEU A 114 -19.97 -45.02 46.62
C LEU A 114 -20.99 -45.52 47.66
N SER A 115 -20.72 -46.66 48.29
CA SER A 115 -21.54 -47.22 49.39
C SER A 115 -20.67 -47.76 50.51
N GLY A 116 -21.12 -47.66 51.76
CA GLY A 116 -20.40 -48.17 52.94
C GLY A 116 -19.29 -47.24 53.40
N ASP A 117 -18.20 -47.81 53.91
CA ASP A 117 -17.11 -47.09 54.58
C ASP A 117 -16.43 -46.02 53.70
N ASP A 118 -16.38 -46.25 52.38
CA ASP A 118 -15.81 -45.29 51.41
C ASP A 118 -16.63 -44.00 51.33
N LEU A 119 -17.96 -44.09 51.46
CA LEU A 119 -18.85 -42.93 51.47
C LEU A 119 -18.70 -42.15 52.78
N GLU A 120 -18.53 -42.84 53.90
CA GLU A 120 -18.33 -42.24 55.22
C GLU A 120 -16.99 -41.48 55.31
N GLN A 121 -15.93 -42.08 54.76
CA GLN A 121 -14.62 -41.43 54.67
C GLN A 121 -14.66 -40.18 53.78
N ARG A 122 -15.38 -40.24 52.65
CA ARG A 122 -15.54 -39.09 51.74
C ARG A 122 -16.38 -37.98 52.37
N LEU A 123 -17.44 -38.31 53.10
CA LEU A 123 -18.26 -37.35 53.84
C LEU A 123 -17.45 -36.64 54.92
N LYS A 124 -16.54 -37.35 55.61
CA LYS A 124 -15.65 -36.76 56.61
C LYS A 124 -14.69 -35.74 56.00
N GLN A 125 -14.12 -36.04 54.82
CA GLN A 125 -13.27 -35.10 54.08
C GLN A 125 -14.03 -33.86 53.60
N ILE A 126 -15.26 -34.04 53.10
CA ILE A 126 -16.13 -32.92 52.73
C ILE A 126 -16.45 -32.05 53.95
N HIS A 127 -16.70 -32.68 55.11
CA HIS A 127 -16.99 -31.96 56.34
C HIS A 127 -15.79 -31.15 56.85
N GLU A 128 -14.57 -31.68 56.76
CA GLU A 128 -13.34 -30.94 57.09
C GLU A 128 -13.12 -29.74 56.17
N VAL A 129 -13.35 -29.91 54.86
CA VAL A 129 -13.28 -28.81 53.90
C VAL A 129 -14.34 -27.75 54.22
N GLN A 130 -15.57 -28.18 54.53
CA GLN A 130 -16.66 -27.27 54.89
C GLN A 130 -16.38 -26.51 56.19
N LYS A 131 -15.68 -27.14 57.14
CA LYS A 131 -15.19 -26.51 58.37
C LYS A 131 -14.16 -25.42 58.06
N ILE A 132 -13.19 -25.69 57.17
CA ILE A 132 -12.20 -24.70 56.71
C ILE A 132 -12.89 -23.50 56.04
N PHE A 133 -13.94 -23.73 55.23
CA PHE A 133 -14.72 -22.65 54.60
C PHE A 133 -15.53 -21.83 55.60
N ASN A 134 -16.16 -22.47 56.59
CA ASN A 134 -16.94 -21.78 57.62
C ASN A 134 -16.07 -20.97 58.58
N GLU A 135 -14.85 -21.44 58.87
CA GLU A 135 -13.87 -20.73 59.69
C GLU A 135 -13.22 -19.56 58.94
N ASN A 136 -13.36 -19.49 57.61
CA ASN A 136 -12.78 -18.44 56.76
C ASN A 136 -13.82 -17.78 55.81
N PRO A 137 -14.79 -17.01 56.33
CA PRO A 137 -15.85 -16.39 55.51
C PRO A 137 -15.33 -15.41 54.45
N LYS A 138 -14.15 -14.80 54.67
CA LYS A 138 -13.46 -13.96 53.68
C LYS A 138 -13.10 -14.72 52.39
N LEU A 139 -12.82 -16.02 52.48
CA LEU A 139 -12.46 -16.87 51.33
C LEU A 139 -13.67 -17.14 50.43
N VAL A 140 -14.84 -17.40 51.02
CA VAL A 140 -16.11 -17.54 50.27
C VAL A 140 -16.46 -16.24 49.54
N GLU A 141 -16.27 -15.10 50.21
CA GLU A 141 -16.47 -13.77 49.60
C GLU A 141 -15.47 -13.46 48.48
N GLN A 142 -14.22 -13.93 48.60
CA GLN A 142 -13.21 -13.78 47.55
C GLN A 142 -13.51 -14.65 46.33
N ILE A 143 -13.98 -15.89 46.52
CA ILE A 143 -14.38 -16.79 45.43
C ILE A 143 -15.58 -16.20 44.66
N SER A 144 -16.59 -15.68 45.35
CA SER A 144 -17.75 -15.06 44.68
C SER A 144 -17.36 -13.80 43.91
N LYS A 145 -16.46 -12.96 44.46
CA LYS A 145 -15.90 -11.81 43.74
C LYS A 145 -15.06 -12.23 42.53
N LEU A 146 -14.30 -13.32 42.63
CA LEU A 146 -13.51 -13.87 41.53
C LEU A 146 -14.43 -14.37 40.40
N GLN A 147 -15.54 -15.03 40.73
CA GLN A 147 -16.49 -15.55 39.77
C GLN A 147 -17.23 -14.42 39.03
N LEU A 148 -17.65 -13.37 39.76
CA LEU A 148 -18.16 -12.13 39.16
C LEU A 148 -17.14 -11.45 38.24
N ALA A 149 -15.86 -11.42 38.64
CA ALA A 149 -14.80 -10.87 37.79
C ALA A 149 -14.60 -11.72 36.53
N LEU A 150 -14.64 -13.04 36.64
CA LEU A 150 -14.52 -13.96 35.51
C LEU A 150 -15.67 -13.81 34.52
N ASP A 151 -16.90 -13.71 35.02
CA ASP A 151 -18.10 -13.49 34.19
C ASP A 151 -18.03 -12.15 33.45
N ASN A 152 -17.60 -11.08 34.14
CA ASN A 152 -17.38 -9.77 33.51
C ASN A 152 -16.28 -9.82 32.44
N ILE A 153 -15.20 -10.57 32.66
CA ILE A 153 -14.12 -10.75 31.67
C ILE A 153 -14.66 -11.49 30.44
N ASN A 154 -15.41 -12.59 30.65
CA ASN A 154 -15.99 -13.38 29.57
C ASN A 154 -17.00 -12.56 28.75
N GLN A 155 -17.88 -11.81 29.42
CA GLN A 155 -18.84 -10.93 28.75
C GLN A 155 -18.13 -9.82 27.96
N THR A 156 -17.08 -9.22 28.54
CA THR A 156 -16.28 -8.18 27.87
C THR A 156 -15.56 -8.75 26.65
N HIS A 157 -15.02 -9.96 26.77
CA HIS A 157 -14.38 -10.68 25.66
C HIS A 157 -15.36 -10.91 24.51
N ASP A 158 -16.57 -11.40 24.77
CA ASP A 158 -17.56 -11.67 23.72
C ASP A 158 -18.03 -10.40 23.00
N ILE A 159 -18.21 -9.30 23.74
CA ILE A 159 -18.51 -7.98 23.17
C ILE A 159 -17.35 -7.51 22.28
N ALA A 160 -16.10 -7.67 22.74
CA ALA A 160 -14.92 -7.28 21.98
C ALA A 160 -14.77 -8.11 20.68
N VAL A 161 -14.93 -9.43 20.75
CA VAL A 161 -14.88 -10.33 19.59
C VAL A 161 -15.96 -9.96 18.57
N THR A 162 -17.18 -9.69 19.03
CA THR A 162 -18.29 -9.29 18.16
C THR A 162 -17.98 -7.96 17.45
N LYS A 163 -17.45 -6.98 18.19
CA LYS A 163 -17.08 -5.65 17.65
C LYS A 163 -15.94 -5.74 16.64
N VAL A 164 -14.91 -6.54 16.92
CA VAL A 164 -13.79 -6.78 15.99
C VAL A 164 -14.29 -7.46 14.72
N THR A 165 -15.11 -8.50 14.85
CA THR A 165 -15.68 -9.23 13.71
C THR A 165 -16.55 -8.33 12.84
N HIS A 166 -17.40 -7.51 13.45
CA HIS A 166 -18.23 -6.55 12.73
C HIS A 166 -17.39 -5.49 11.99
N ASN A 167 -16.38 -4.92 12.65
CA ASN A 167 -15.48 -3.95 12.03
C ASN A 167 -14.69 -4.55 10.86
N ASN A 168 -14.25 -5.81 10.98
CA ASN A 168 -13.58 -6.50 9.89
C ASN A 168 -14.50 -6.67 8.67
N LYS A 169 -15.77 -7.06 8.88
CA LYS A 169 -16.77 -7.15 7.79
C LYS A 169 -17.02 -5.79 7.12
N ILE A 170 -17.09 -4.70 7.88
CA ILE A 170 -17.22 -3.35 7.31
C ILE A 170 -15.99 -2.99 6.47
N LYS A 171 -14.79 -3.27 6.99
CA LYS A 171 -13.53 -2.98 6.31
C LYS A 171 -13.40 -3.76 5.01
N GLU A 172 -13.81 -5.03 4.99
CA GLU A 172 -13.86 -5.84 3.77
C GLU A 172 -14.83 -5.26 2.76
N ARG A 173 -16.07 -4.92 3.16
CA ARG A 173 -17.06 -4.31 2.26
C ARG A 173 -16.53 -3.04 1.60
N LYS A 174 -15.92 -2.14 2.38
CA LYS A 174 -15.30 -0.92 1.84
C LYS A 174 -14.19 -1.22 0.82
N ARG A 175 -13.37 -2.24 1.08
CA ARG A 175 -12.33 -2.66 0.12
C ARG A 175 -12.93 -3.18 -1.19
N TYR A 176 -14.03 -3.93 -1.12
CA TYR A 176 -14.74 -4.41 -2.31
C TYR A 176 -15.36 -3.25 -3.09
N GLU A 177 -16.05 -2.33 -2.42
CA GLU A 177 -16.67 -1.15 -3.03
C GLU A 177 -15.60 -0.25 -3.72
N GLU A 178 -14.47 0.00 -3.05
CA GLU A 178 -13.36 0.75 -3.65
C GLU A 178 -12.71 0.04 -4.84
N ALA A 179 -12.59 -1.29 -4.78
CA ALA A 179 -12.03 -2.07 -5.88
C ALA A 179 -12.96 -2.07 -7.10
N GLU A 180 -14.28 -2.18 -6.87
CA GLU A 180 -15.28 -2.11 -7.93
C GLU A 180 -15.33 -0.70 -8.56
N PHE A 181 -15.29 0.35 -7.75
CA PHE A 181 -15.24 1.73 -8.24
C PHE A 181 -14.02 1.97 -9.12
N LYS A 182 -12.82 1.58 -8.66
CA LYS A 182 -11.59 1.69 -9.46
C LYS A 182 -11.63 0.87 -10.75
N ARG A 183 -12.31 -0.29 -10.73
CA ARG A 183 -12.49 -1.11 -11.93
C ARG A 183 -13.36 -0.38 -12.96
N LYS A 184 -14.48 0.21 -12.54
CA LYS A 184 -15.36 1.00 -13.41
C LYS A 184 -14.64 2.22 -13.98
N GLU A 185 -13.93 2.99 -13.15
CA GLU A 185 -13.11 4.12 -13.63
C GLU A 185 -12.07 3.70 -14.68
N TRP A 186 -11.44 2.53 -14.48
CA TRP A 186 -10.48 2.00 -15.44
C TRP A 186 -11.14 1.53 -16.75
N GLU A 187 -12.30 0.88 -16.67
CA GLU A 187 -13.09 0.48 -17.85
C GLU A 187 -13.53 1.71 -18.67
N ASP A 188 -14.06 2.74 -18.02
CA ASP A 188 -14.46 4.01 -18.63
C ASP A 188 -13.26 4.71 -19.28
N TYR A 189 -12.11 4.72 -18.60
CA TYR A 189 -10.87 5.29 -19.13
C TYR A 189 -10.42 4.55 -20.40
N GLN A 190 -10.43 3.22 -20.40
CA GLN A 190 -10.08 2.41 -21.57
C GLN A 190 -11.04 2.64 -22.74
N GLU A 191 -12.35 2.78 -22.46
CA GLU A 191 -13.33 3.11 -23.48
C GLU A 191 -13.09 4.49 -24.09
N SER A 192 -12.76 5.48 -23.24
CA SER A 192 -12.42 6.84 -23.71
C SER A 192 -11.20 6.84 -24.63
N LEU A 193 -10.18 6.04 -24.33
CA LEU A 193 -8.99 5.87 -25.16
C LEU A 193 -9.33 5.25 -26.52
N LYS A 194 -10.18 4.22 -26.53
CA LYS A 194 -10.65 3.59 -27.77
C LYS A 194 -11.42 4.60 -28.64
N LYS A 195 -12.36 5.34 -28.06
CA LYS A 195 -13.13 6.38 -28.76
C LYS A 195 -12.22 7.48 -29.33
N ALA A 196 -11.20 7.91 -28.57
CA ALA A 196 -10.22 8.88 -29.03
C ALA A 196 -9.38 8.34 -30.21
N ALA A 197 -8.95 7.07 -30.15
CA ALA A 197 -8.21 6.43 -31.22
C ALA A 197 -9.06 6.27 -32.50
N GLU A 198 -10.32 5.86 -32.37
CA GLU A 198 -11.27 5.77 -33.48
C GLU A 198 -11.54 7.13 -34.14
N LEU A 199 -11.69 8.18 -33.34
CA LEU A 199 -11.86 9.54 -33.83
C LEU A 199 -10.63 10.00 -34.61
N LYS A 200 -9.43 9.75 -34.08
CA LYS A 200 -8.16 10.07 -34.75
C LYS A 200 -8.03 9.31 -36.08
N ALA A 201 -8.32 8.01 -36.10
CA ALA A 201 -8.30 7.19 -37.32
C ALA A 201 -9.31 7.68 -38.37
N ARG A 202 -10.52 8.06 -37.94
CA ARG A 202 -11.55 8.65 -38.82
C ARG A 202 -11.08 9.98 -39.41
N GLN A 203 -10.47 10.83 -38.59
CA GLN A 203 -9.93 12.12 -39.02
C GLN A 203 -8.78 11.93 -40.01
N GLU A 204 -7.87 11.01 -39.76
CA GLU A 204 -6.76 10.69 -40.67
C GLU A 204 -7.25 10.14 -42.01
N LYS A 205 -8.23 9.23 -41.99
CA LYS A 205 -8.87 8.73 -43.20
C LYS A 205 -9.53 9.85 -44.02
N TRP A 206 -10.26 10.74 -43.34
CA TRP A 206 -10.86 11.90 -43.99
C TRP A 206 -9.80 12.85 -44.56
N LEU A 207 -8.73 13.15 -43.82
CA LEU A 207 -7.61 13.98 -44.29
C LEU A 207 -6.95 13.40 -45.54
N ASN A 208 -6.66 12.09 -45.55
CA ASN A 208 -6.08 11.41 -46.69
C ASN A 208 -7.00 11.44 -47.92
N GLU A 209 -8.31 11.33 -47.71
CA GLU A 209 -9.27 11.47 -48.81
C GLU A 209 -9.28 12.89 -49.38
N GLN A 210 -9.23 13.92 -48.52
CA GLN A 210 -9.16 15.32 -48.94
C GLN A 210 -7.85 15.61 -49.69
N ARG A 211 -6.71 15.15 -49.18
CA ARG A 211 -5.39 15.25 -49.82
C ARG A 211 -5.43 14.66 -51.22
N ARG A 212 -5.96 13.43 -51.36
CA ARG A 212 -6.11 12.76 -52.65
C ARG A 212 -7.00 13.54 -53.63
N LYS A 213 -8.15 14.04 -53.17
CA LYS A 213 -9.08 14.84 -54.00
C LYS A 213 -8.43 16.12 -54.50
N ALA A 214 -7.68 16.80 -53.65
CA ALA A 214 -7.02 18.06 -53.97
C ALA A 214 -5.62 17.89 -54.60
N GLN A 215 -5.12 16.65 -54.71
CA GLN A 215 -3.80 16.30 -55.24
C GLN A 215 -2.64 16.91 -54.42
N PHE A 216 -2.81 16.96 -53.10
CA PHE A 216 -1.77 17.30 -52.11
C PHE A 216 -1.23 16.04 -51.45
N THR A 217 0.04 16.10 -51.01
CA THR A 217 0.73 15.03 -50.28
C THR A 217 0.74 15.29 -48.77
N GLY A 218 0.74 16.57 -48.36
CA GLY A 218 0.72 16.99 -46.95
C GLY A 218 -0.46 17.91 -46.58
N GLY A 219 -0.42 18.40 -45.34
CA GLY A 219 -1.34 19.43 -44.85
C GLY A 219 -2.81 19.00 -44.69
N CYS A 220 -3.70 19.98 -44.55
CA CYS A 220 -5.14 19.80 -44.41
C CYS A 220 -5.94 20.92 -45.09
N PRO A 221 -7.21 20.68 -45.47
CA PRO A 221 -8.09 21.75 -45.89
C PRO A 221 -8.45 22.67 -44.71
N PRO A 222 -8.73 23.95 -44.96
CA PRO A 222 -9.21 24.87 -43.94
C PRO A 222 -10.61 24.49 -43.42
N TYR A 223 -10.93 24.90 -42.20
CA TYR A 223 -12.24 24.78 -41.58
C TYR A 223 -12.79 26.17 -41.27
N ASN A 224 -13.99 26.50 -41.75
CA ASN A 224 -14.60 27.84 -41.61
C ASN A 224 -13.65 28.98 -42.03
N LYS A 225 -12.99 28.83 -43.19
CA LYS A 225 -12.02 29.80 -43.76
C LYS A 225 -10.81 30.08 -42.88
N LYS A 226 -10.55 29.24 -41.87
CA LYS A 226 -9.35 29.31 -41.02
C LYS A 226 -8.63 27.97 -41.07
N CYS A 227 -7.33 27.99 -40.74
CA CYS A 227 -6.63 26.74 -40.55
C CYS A 227 -7.04 26.05 -39.25
N ARG A 228 -6.94 24.72 -39.25
CA ARG A 228 -7.21 23.92 -38.05
C ARG A 228 -6.03 24.01 -37.08
N ASP A 229 -6.32 23.78 -35.81
CA ASP A 229 -5.28 23.66 -34.79
C ASP A 229 -4.28 22.56 -35.18
N GLY A 230 -2.98 22.86 -35.02
CA GLY A 230 -1.88 22.02 -35.49
C GLY A 230 -1.41 22.30 -36.92
N TYR A 231 -2.19 23.03 -37.74
CA TYR A 231 -1.84 23.38 -39.14
C TYR A 231 -1.77 24.90 -39.36
N PRO A 232 -0.92 25.65 -38.65
CA PRO A 232 -0.97 27.12 -38.64
C PRO A 232 -0.53 27.78 -39.95
N ILE A 233 0.19 27.07 -40.82
CA ILE A 233 0.74 27.63 -42.04
C ILE A 233 -0.33 27.65 -43.12
N LYS A 234 -0.65 28.83 -43.64
CA LYS A 234 -1.67 29.00 -44.68
C LYS A 234 -1.00 28.96 -46.05
N VAL A 235 -1.64 28.35 -47.05
CA VAL A 235 -1.29 28.59 -48.44
C VAL A 235 -2.47 29.08 -49.25
N THR A 236 -2.18 29.97 -50.19
CA THR A 236 -3.15 30.44 -51.19
C THR A 236 -2.84 29.81 -52.54
N ILE A 237 -3.84 29.79 -53.43
CA ILE A 237 -3.67 29.38 -54.83
C ILE A 237 -4.18 30.56 -55.66
N ASP A 238 -3.39 31.63 -55.72
CA ASP A 238 -3.67 32.78 -56.57
C ASP A 238 -2.72 32.73 -57.76
N LYS A 239 -3.26 33.05 -58.95
CA LYS A 239 -2.74 32.75 -60.29
C LYS A 239 -1.21 32.81 -60.42
N LYS A 240 -0.67 31.80 -61.12
CA LYS A 240 0.75 31.57 -61.45
C LYS A 240 1.55 32.86 -61.63
N GLU A 241 2.35 33.20 -60.63
CA GLU A 241 3.43 34.18 -60.75
C GLU A 241 4.77 33.44 -60.70
N ASP A 242 5.65 33.69 -61.66
CA ASP A 242 7.03 33.18 -61.67
C ASP A 242 7.17 31.64 -61.56
N GLY A 243 6.20 30.86 -62.06
CA GLY A 243 6.26 29.40 -62.04
C GLY A 243 5.89 28.73 -60.71
N PHE A 244 5.36 29.49 -59.73
CA PHE A 244 4.77 28.97 -58.50
C PHE A 244 3.24 29.12 -58.54
N ASP A 245 2.53 28.16 -57.96
CA ASP A 245 1.07 28.11 -57.97
C ASP A 245 0.43 28.76 -56.73
N GLY A 246 1.23 29.14 -55.73
CA GLY A 246 0.72 29.71 -54.48
C GLY A 246 1.77 30.28 -53.53
N ILE A 247 1.29 31.00 -52.51
CA ILE A 247 2.14 31.66 -51.50
C ILE A 247 1.93 31.01 -50.13
N ILE A 248 3.03 30.80 -49.40
CA ILE A 248 3.07 30.31 -48.03
C ILE A 248 3.06 31.47 -47.05
N TRP A 249 2.11 31.47 -46.12
CA TRP A 249 1.95 32.48 -45.08
C TRP A 249 2.19 31.90 -43.70
N LYS A 250 3.00 32.58 -42.89
CA LYS A 250 3.12 32.30 -41.47
C LYS A 250 2.11 33.13 -40.67
N PRO A 251 1.71 32.68 -39.47
CA PRO A 251 0.90 33.49 -38.56
C PRO A 251 1.50 34.86 -38.22
N SER A 252 2.83 35.00 -38.31
CA SER A 252 3.55 36.27 -38.09
C SER A 252 3.36 37.30 -39.20
N ASP A 253 2.86 36.89 -40.37
CA ASP A 253 2.79 37.75 -41.56
C ASP A 253 1.46 38.53 -41.54
N THR A 254 1.44 39.63 -40.79
CA THR A 254 0.23 40.46 -40.56
C THR A 254 -0.33 41.12 -41.81
N GLU A 255 0.50 41.31 -42.85
CA GLU A 255 0.09 41.87 -44.15
C GLU A 255 -0.97 41.01 -44.87
N TYR A 256 -1.15 39.76 -44.43
CA TYR A 256 -1.97 38.76 -45.11
C TYR A 256 -2.99 38.08 -44.20
N GLU A 257 -3.28 38.69 -43.04
CA GLU A 257 -4.20 38.17 -42.03
C GLU A 257 -5.63 37.98 -42.56
N GLY A 258 -6.04 38.79 -43.55
CA GLY A 258 -7.37 38.76 -44.18
C GLY A 258 -7.53 37.81 -45.37
N ILE A 259 -6.48 37.09 -45.79
CA ILE A 259 -6.57 36.21 -46.95
C ILE A 259 -7.12 34.83 -46.55
N GLU A 260 -8.13 34.36 -47.30
CA GLU A 260 -8.71 33.03 -47.10
C GLU A 260 -7.73 31.93 -47.53
N PRO A 261 -7.30 31.03 -46.62
CA PRO A 261 -6.44 29.92 -46.97
C PRO A 261 -7.17 28.96 -47.92
N LYS A 262 -6.43 28.38 -48.87
CA LYS A 262 -6.90 27.27 -49.70
C LYS A 262 -6.47 25.92 -49.14
N TRP A 263 -5.30 25.86 -48.51
CA TRP A 263 -4.79 24.70 -47.82
C TRP A 263 -3.96 25.15 -46.62
N CYS A 264 -3.71 24.25 -45.67
CA CYS A 264 -2.98 24.53 -44.45
C CYS A 264 -1.94 23.45 -44.17
N TYR A 265 -0.79 23.80 -43.58
CA TYR A 265 0.31 22.89 -43.25
C TYR A 265 0.76 23.05 -41.80
N GLU A 266 1.37 22.01 -41.24
CA GLU A 266 1.89 22.02 -39.87
C GLU A 266 3.11 22.95 -39.75
N SER A 267 3.91 22.99 -40.80
CA SER A 267 5.15 23.76 -40.86
C SER A 267 5.39 24.32 -42.26
N VAL A 268 6.29 25.30 -42.34
CA VAL A 268 6.64 25.88 -43.64
C VAL A 268 7.48 24.91 -44.44
N GLU A 269 8.30 24.13 -43.77
CA GLU A 269 9.13 23.08 -44.35
C GLU A 269 8.26 21.99 -45.00
N GLU A 270 7.11 21.65 -44.40
CA GLU A 270 6.13 20.74 -45.00
C GLU A 270 5.51 21.33 -46.27
N ALA A 271 5.10 22.59 -46.23
CA ALA A 271 4.52 23.30 -47.38
C ALA A 271 5.54 23.45 -48.54
N GLU A 272 6.82 23.68 -48.25
CA GLU A 272 7.89 23.79 -49.23
C GLU A 272 8.27 22.44 -49.86
N LYS A 273 8.09 21.34 -49.12
CA LYS A 273 8.34 19.97 -49.58
C LYS A 273 7.13 19.33 -50.27
N GLU A 274 6.05 20.07 -50.49
CA GLU A 274 4.90 19.55 -51.22
C GLU A 274 5.32 19.15 -52.64
N HIS A 275 5.15 17.86 -52.96
CA HIS A 275 5.55 17.27 -54.24
C HIS A 275 4.36 17.00 -55.18
N GLY A 276 3.16 17.42 -54.78
CA GLY A 276 1.95 17.29 -55.57
C GLY A 276 1.89 18.21 -56.79
N LYS A 277 0.67 18.56 -57.20
CA LYS A 277 0.43 19.38 -58.41
C LYS A 277 0.93 20.83 -58.27
N TYR A 278 1.02 21.34 -57.04
CA TYR A 278 1.22 22.75 -56.76
C TYR A 278 2.61 23.00 -56.18
N LYS A 279 3.27 24.07 -56.64
CA LYS A 279 4.52 24.56 -56.04
C LYS A 279 4.27 25.84 -55.27
N PHE A 280 4.67 25.87 -54.00
CA PHE A 280 4.49 27.01 -53.13
C PHE A 280 5.82 27.75 -52.89
N ARG A 281 5.73 29.06 -52.63
CA ARG A 281 6.87 29.86 -52.18
C ARG A 281 6.51 30.84 -51.08
N ARG A 282 7.51 31.30 -50.33
CA ARG A 282 7.34 32.42 -49.40
C ARG A 282 7.17 33.76 -50.16
N PRO A 283 6.46 34.75 -49.59
CA PRO A 283 6.31 36.07 -50.20
C PRO A 283 7.66 36.80 -50.34
N LYS A 284 7.86 37.46 -51.49
CA LYS A 284 9.12 38.14 -51.88
C LYS A 284 9.55 39.27 -50.93
N ASN A 285 8.62 39.84 -50.15
CA ASN A 285 8.89 41.00 -49.28
C ASN A 285 9.18 40.66 -47.80
N SER A 286 9.29 39.39 -47.43
CA SER A 286 9.54 38.98 -46.04
C SER A 286 10.98 39.22 -45.54
N ARG A 287 11.90 39.69 -46.39
CA ARG A 287 13.23 40.15 -45.97
C ARG A 287 13.25 41.67 -45.82
N GLY A 288 12.99 42.13 -44.61
CA GLY A 288 13.54 43.36 -44.03
C GLY A 288 13.32 44.66 -44.81
N LYS A 289 12.14 45.28 -44.66
CA LYS A 289 12.11 46.75 -44.55
C LYS A 289 12.33 47.09 -43.07
N PRO A 290 13.42 47.78 -42.69
CA PRO A 290 13.50 48.37 -41.37
C PRO A 290 12.34 49.37 -41.25
N ARG A 291 11.54 49.25 -40.19
CA ARG A 291 10.52 50.24 -39.85
C ARG A 291 11.23 51.59 -39.70
N LYS A 292 10.79 52.59 -40.46
CA LYS A 292 11.03 54.01 -40.15
C LYS A 292 10.01 54.44 -39.10
#